data_AF-A0AA36G5W2-F1
#
_entry.id   AF-A0AA36G5W2-F1
#
_cell.length_a   1.000
_cell.length_b   1.000
_cell.length_c   1.000
_cell.angle_alpha   90.00
_cell.angle_beta   90.00
_cell.angle_gamma   90.00
#
_symmetry.space_group_name_H-M   'P 1'
#
loop_
_entity.id
_entity.type
_entity.pdbx_description
1 polymer ?
#
loop_
_entity_poly.entity_id
_entity_poly.type
_entity_poly.pdbx_seq_one_letter_code
_entity_poly.pdbx_strand_id
1 'polypeptide(L)'
;MYEITPFRLWIFPKIHVCADILSIIFNITLLAVILTKTAKTFRSYAVALFCVSMQELCAAVTSEYAMVSVLAMTLWVTLPMFPCYAVSHYYRQKFLIDIRKSAMSEATKKAQQKIVQSLTIQAILPLFPMCMAGGYNYKQFKLPYYEYFPYFEEWAMLSVTIVSAINPLLTMFYTMPYRNAIIKMGRSIVKICKKRPEKYEDGEKPTPGSSVAPATSGPTSYGDKTFY
;
A
#
# COMPACT_ATOMS: atom_id res chain seq x y z
N MET A 1 -24.89 -11.05 -31.11
CA MET A 1 -25.33 -10.01 -30.16
C MET A 1 -25.36 -10.66 -28.79
N TYR A 2 -24.32 -10.49 -27.98
CA TYR A 2 -24.28 -11.06 -26.63
C TYR A 2 -25.10 -10.14 -25.71
N GLU A 3 -26.17 -10.66 -25.11
CA GLU A 3 -26.92 -9.90 -24.11
C GLU A 3 -26.00 -9.54 -22.95
N ILE A 4 -25.92 -8.25 -22.66
CA ILE A 4 -25.19 -7.75 -21.50
C ILE A 4 -25.92 -8.26 -20.27
N THR A 5 -25.35 -9.24 -19.57
CA THR A 5 -25.96 -9.76 -18.37
C THR A 5 -26.02 -8.66 -17.30
N PRO A 6 -27.15 -8.47 -16.59
CA PRO A 6 -27.27 -7.46 -15.54
C PRO A 6 -26.21 -7.64 -14.44
N PHE A 7 -25.74 -8.87 -14.26
CA PHE A 7 -24.61 -9.23 -13.40
C PHE A 7 -23.33 -8.44 -13.74
N ARG A 8 -22.98 -8.32 -15.04
CA ARG A 8 -21.77 -7.62 -15.50
C ARG A 8 -21.78 -6.15 -15.10
N LEU A 9 -22.91 -5.47 -15.34
CA LEU A 9 -23.07 -4.04 -15.08
C LEU A 9 -23.05 -3.70 -13.58
N TRP A 10 -23.42 -4.65 -12.71
CA TRP A 10 -23.52 -4.39 -11.27
C TRP A 10 -22.27 -4.78 -10.48
N ILE A 11 -21.58 -5.85 -10.87
CA ILE A 11 -20.54 -6.43 -10.02
C ILE A 11 -19.15 -5.91 -10.37
N PHE A 12 -18.81 -5.83 -11.65
CA PHE A 12 -17.47 -5.37 -12.07
C PHE A 12 -17.16 -3.95 -11.58
N PRO A 13 -18.07 -2.95 -11.72
CA PRO A 13 -17.80 -1.61 -11.23
C PRO A 13 -17.59 -1.58 -9.71
N LYS A 14 -18.37 -2.35 -8.95
CA LYS A 14 -18.23 -2.41 -7.48
C LYS A 14 -16.90 -3.03 -7.07
N ILE A 15 -16.51 -4.14 -7.69
CA ILE A 15 -15.22 -4.78 -7.42
C ILE A 15 -14.08 -3.83 -7.78
N HIS A 16 -14.18 -3.15 -8.91
CA HIS A 16 -13.18 -2.18 -9.37
C HIS A 16 -13.01 -1.04 -8.36
N VAL A 17 -14.10 -0.37 -7.97
CA VAL A 17 -14.09 0.71 -6.97
C VAL A 17 -13.52 0.24 -5.63
N CYS A 18 -13.92 -0.94 -5.16
CA CYS A 18 -13.38 -1.50 -3.92
C CYS A 18 -11.86 -1.71 -4.02
N ALA A 19 -11.37 -2.22 -5.15
CA ALA A 19 -9.95 -2.47 -5.35
C ALA A 19 -9.15 -1.17 -5.52
N ASP A 20 -9.72 -0.13 -6.14
CA ASP A 20 -9.12 1.21 -6.24
C ASP A 20 -8.98 1.87 -4.86
N ILE A 21 -10.03 1.83 -4.04
CA ILE A 21 -9.99 2.35 -2.65
C ILE A 21 -8.88 1.65 -1.85
N LEU A 22 -8.78 0.33 -1.94
CA LEU A 22 -7.73 -0.44 -1.27
C LEU A 22 -6.34 -0.06 -1.78
N SER A 23 -6.18 0.08 -3.09
CA SER A 23 -4.93 0.51 -3.71
C SER A 23 -4.47 1.86 -3.18
N ILE A 24 -5.38 2.85 -3.13
CA ILE A 24 -5.10 4.19 -2.60
C ILE A 24 -4.67 4.11 -1.14
N ILE A 25 -5.41 3.39 -0.29
CA ILE A 25 -5.09 3.25 1.14
C ILE A 25 -3.71 2.61 1.34
N PHE A 26 -3.41 1.51 0.63
CA PHE A 26 -2.14 0.81 0.80
C PHE A 26 -0.96 1.61 0.25
N ASN A 27 -1.12 2.29 -0.88
CA ASN A 27 -0.05 3.13 -1.44
C ASN A 27 0.23 4.37 -0.59
N ILE A 28 -0.80 5.05 -0.06
CA ILE A 28 -0.62 6.15 0.90
C ILE A 28 0.10 5.66 2.17
N THR A 29 -0.32 4.51 2.70
CA THR A 29 0.32 3.90 3.87
C THR A 29 1.78 3.59 3.60
N LEU A 30 2.08 2.97 2.45
CA LEU A 30 3.44 2.65 2.06
C LEU A 30 4.30 3.90 1.89
N LEU A 31 3.79 4.94 1.23
CA LEU A 31 4.47 6.24 1.08
C LEU A 31 4.77 6.86 2.45
N ALA A 32 3.82 6.87 3.37
CA ALA A 32 4.03 7.38 4.72
C ALA A 32 5.14 6.62 5.46
N VAL A 33 5.21 5.29 5.30
CA VAL A 33 6.28 4.49 5.91
C VAL A 33 7.63 4.74 5.22
N ILE A 34 7.66 4.85 3.89
CA ILE A 34 8.87 5.19 3.13
C ILE A 34 9.44 6.54 3.62
N LEU A 35 8.60 7.57 3.73
CA LEU A 35 9.04 8.91 4.14
C LEU A 35 9.50 8.95 5.60
N THR A 36 8.88 8.17 6.49
CA THR A 36 9.16 8.27 7.94
C THR A 36 10.19 7.26 8.47
N LYS A 37 10.45 6.15 7.76
CA LYS A 37 11.24 5.01 8.28
C LYS A 37 12.36 4.52 7.38
N THR A 38 12.63 5.17 6.25
CA THR A 38 13.74 4.76 5.38
C THR A 38 15.09 5.01 6.04
N ALA A 39 15.84 3.93 6.31
CA ALA A 39 17.23 4.03 6.75
C ALA A 39 18.14 4.49 5.60
N LYS A 40 19.22 5.23 5.92
CA LYS A 40 20.16 5.78 4.92
C LYS A 40 20.76 4.69 4.00
N THR A 41 20.93 3.48 4.52
CA THR A 41 21.46 2.31 3.80
C THR A 41 20.54 1.79 2.69
N PHE A 42 19.24 2.15 2.69
CA PHE A 42 18.26 1.70 1.70
C PHE A 42 17.73 2.84 0.81
N ARG A 43 18.45 3.97 0.70
CA ARG A 43 17.98 5.14 -0.06
C ARG A 43 17.61 4.82 -1.51
N SER A 44 18.45 4.11 -2.25
CA SER A 44 18.15 3.76 -3.64
C SER A 44 16.91 2.86 -3.77
N TYR A 45 16.71 1.96 -2.81
CA TYR A 45 15.52 1.10 -2.76
C TYR A 45 14.25 1.89 -2.44
N ALA A 46 14.34 2.80 -1.47
CA ALA A 46 13.23 3.67 -1.11
C ALA A 46 12.82 4.60 -2.24
N VAL A 47 13.75 5.09 -3.06
CA VAL A 47 13.44 5.87 -4.26
C VAL A 47 12.67 5.02 -5.27
N ALA A 48 13.12 3.79 -5.53
CA ALA A 48 12.40 2.88 -6.44
C ALA A 48 10.98 2.59 -5.94
N LEU A 49 10.82 2.26 -4.65
CA LEU A 49 9.50 2.05 -4.05
C LEU A 49 8.63 3.30 -4.09
N PHE A 50 9.21 4.47 -3.84
CA PHE A 50 8.50 5.74 -3.91
C PHE A 50 7.97 6.01 -5.33
N CYS A 51 8.81 5.83 -6.35
CA CYS A 51 8.41 5.98 -7.75
C CYS A 51 7.28 5.01 -8.12
N VAL A 52 7.39 3.75 -7.69
CA VAL A 52 6.37 2.72 -7.95
C VAL A 52 5.05 3.06 -7.26
N SER A 53 5.07 3.42 -5.97
CA SER A 53 3.85 3.79 -5.25
C SER A 53 3.21 5.07 -5.76
N MET A 54 4.00 6.05 -6.19
CA MET A 54 3.49 7.26 -6.83
C MET A 54 2.79 6.94 -8.15
N GLN A 55 3.39 6.08 -8.98
CA GLN A 55 2.79 5.66 -10.24
C GLN A 55 1.48 4.90 -10.02
N GLU A 56 1.42 4.01 -9.04
CA GLU A 56 0.20 3.27 -8.68
C GLU A 56 -0.90 4.18 -8.16
N LEU A 57 -0.54 5.18 -7.35
CA LEU A 57 -1.48 6.20 -6.91
C LEU A 57 -2.01 7.02 -8.09
N CYS A 58 -1.14 7.42 -9.02
CA CYS A 58 -1.56 8.09 -10.25
C CYS A 58 -2.50 7.21 -11.07
N ALA A 59 -2.19 5.91 -11.24
CA ALA A 59 -3.03 4.98 -11.98
C ALA A 59 -4.43 4.86 -11.36
N ALA A 60 -4.51 4.66 -10.04
CA ALA A 60 -5.78 4.56 -9.30
C ALA A 60 -6.60 5.86 -9.29
N VAL A 61 -5.94 7.03 -9.37
CA VAL A 61 -6.67 8.30 -9.52
C VAL A 61 -7.16 8.47 -10.95
N THR A 62 -6.34 8.13 -11.95
CA THR A 62 -6.73 8.27 -13.36
C THR A 62 -7.83 7.31 -13.77
N SER A 63 -7.94 6.12 -13.16
CA SER A 63 -9.01 5.15 -13.48
C SER A 63 -10.41 5.72 -13.29
N GLU A 64 -10.60 6.64 -12.33
CA GLU A 64 -11.88 7.31 -12.06
C GLU A 64 -12.22 8.36 -13.13
N TYR A 65 -11.21 8.98 -13.77
CA TYR A 65 -11.39 9.98 -14.81
C TYR A 65 -11.49 9.38 -16.23
N ALA A 66 -11.73 8.08 -16.35
CA ALA A 66 -11.76 7.31 -17.61
C ALA A 66 -12.96 7.62 -18.53
N MET A 67 -13.41 8.88 -18.59
CA MET A 67 -14.26 9.39 -19.66
C MET A 67 -13.49 9.53 -20.99
N VAL A 68 -12.16 9.54 -20.93
CA VAL A 68 -11.24 9.54 -22.09
C VAL A 68 -11.15 8.14 -22.69
N SER A 69 -10.99 8.02 -24.01
CA SER A 69 -10.91 6.75 -24.74
C SER A 69 -10.07 5.70 -24.00
N VAL A 70 -10.59 4.49 -23.82
CA VAL A 70 -9.92 3.38 -23.11
C VAL A 70 -8.55 3.06 -23.72
N LEU A 71 -8.39 3.27 -25.04
CA LEU A 71 -7.10 3.16 -25.72
C LEU A 71 -6.06 4.16 -25.17
N ALA A 72 -6.41 5.44 -25.08
CA ALA A 72 -5.52 6.47 -24.53
C ALA A 72 -5.18 6.19 -23.06
N MET A 73 -6.14 5.70 -22.27
CA MET A 73 -5.89 5.31 -20.87
C MET A 73 -4.94 4.12 -20.77
N THR A 74 -5.14 3.11 -21.62
CA THR A 74 -4.26 1.93 -21.66
C THR A 74 -2.84 2.34 -22.02
N LEU A 75 -2.66 3.19 -23.03
CA LEU A 75 -1.34 3.71 -23.42
C LEU A 75 -0.73 4.59 -22.33
N TRP A 76 -1.52 5.47 -21.72
CA TRP A 76 -1.08 6.37 -20.66
C TRP A 76 -0.60 5.63 -19.42
N VAL A 77 -1.26 4.53 -19.05
CA VAL A 77 -0.85 3.73 -17.89
C VAL A 77 0.32 2.82 -18.25
N THR A 78 0.34 2.21 -19.45
CA THR A 78 1.37 1.23 -19.84
C THR A 78 2.71 1.86 -20.21
N LEU A 79 2.72 3.02 -20.88
CA LEU A 79 3.96 3.70 -21.31
C LEU A 79 4.89 4.05 -20.13
N PRO A 80 4.41 4.63 -19.01
CA PRO A 80 5.23 4.90 -17.84
C PRO A 80 5.65 3.63 -17.08
N MET A 81 4.95 2.50 -17.24
CA MET A 81 5.39 1.26 -16.57
C MET A 81 6.75 0.81 -17.09
N PHE A 82 6.99 0.90 -18.41
CA PHE A 82 8.24 0.47 -19.03
C PHE A 82 9.51 1.06 -18.37
N PRO A 83 9.66 2.40 -18.23
CA PRO A 83 10.82 2.96 -17.56
C PRO A 83 10.90 2.57 -16.09
N CYS A 84 9.79 2.50 -15.35
CA CYS A 84 9.79 2.09 -13.95
C CYS A 84 10.22 0.64 -13.75
N TYR A 85 9.85 -0.24 -14.68
CA TYR A 85 10.33 -1.62 -14.72
C TYR A 85 11.80 -1.73 -15.10
N ALA A 86 12.25 -0.98 -16.11
CA ALA A 86 13.65 -0.94 -16.49
C ALA A 86 14.51 -0.49 -15.31
N VAL A 87 14.07 0.53 -14.57
CA VAL A 87 14.71 1.02 -13.35
C VAL A 87 14.70 -0.05 -12.24
N SER A 88 13.57 -0.70 -12.00
CA SER A 88 13.45 -1.77 -10.99
C SER A 88 14.36 -2.95 -11.32
N HIS A 89 14.43 -3.34 -12.60
CA HIS A 89 15.30 -4.40 -13.08
C HIS A 89 16.78 -4.00 -12.95
N TYR A 90 17.13 -2.77 -13.33
CA TYR A 90 18.48 -2.24 -13.18
C TYR A 90 18.95 -2.26 -11.72
N TYR A 91 18.14 -1.78 -10.78
CA TYR A 91 18.47 -1.82 -9.36
C TYR A 91 18.59 -3.24 -8.82
N ARG A 92 17.75 -4.17 -9.28
CA ARG A 92 17.88 -5.59 -8.94
C ARG A 92 19.24 -6.15 -9.36
N GLN A 93 19.67 -5.89 -10.58
CA GLN A 93 20.97 -6.38 -11.08
C GLN A 93 22.13 -5.79 -10.28
N LYS A 94 22.09 -4.47 -10.05
CA LYS A 94 23.10 -3.78 -9.24
C LYS A 94 23.21 -4.38 -7.84
N PHE A 95 22.07 -4.63 -7.20
CA PHE A 95 22.04 -5.17 -5.84
C PHE A 95 22.53 -6.63 -5.77
N LEU A 96 22.22 -7.45 -6.77
CA LEU A 96 22.77 -8.81 -6.87
C LEU A 96 24.30 -8.80 -7.03
N ILE A 97 24.85 -7.85 -7.79
CA ILE A 97 26.30 -7.67 -7.94
C ILE A 97 26.92 -7.22 -6.60
N ASP A 98 26.30 -6.26 -5.92
CA ASP A 98 26.77 -5.75 -4.63
C ASP A 98 26.82 -6.88 -3.58
N ILE A 99 25.75 -7.68 -3.46
CA ILE A 99 25.70 -8.86 -2.57
C ILE A 99 26.85 -9.83 -2.85
N ARG A 100 27.16 -10.08 -4.13
CA ARG A 100 28.21 -11.03 -4.53
C ARG A 100 29.62 -10.52 -4.22
N LYS A 101 29.84 -9.21 -4.31
CA LYS A 101 31.17 -8.59 -4.12
C LYS A 101 31.47 -8.23 -2.67
N SER A 102 30.45 -7.92 -1.88
CA SER A 102 30.65 -7.46 -0.50
C SER A 102 30.92 -8.62 0.47
N ALA A 103 31.97 -8.49 1.28
CA ALA A 103 32.18 -9.35 2.46
C ALA A 103 31.19 -8.97 3.56
N MET A 104 29.92 -9.35 3.40
CA MET A 104 28.85 -9.10 4.36
C MET A 104 28.63 -10.28 5.29
N SER A 105 28.17 -9.99 6.50
CA SER A 105 27.69 -11.04 7.41
C SER A 105 26.54 -11.82 6.78
N GLU A 106 26.43 -13.12 7.10
CA GLU A 106 25.35 -13.98 6.59
C GLU A 106 23.95 -13.45 6.98
N ALA A 107 23.83 -12.78 8.13
CA ALA A 107 22.59 -12.13 8.53
C ALA A 107 22.20 -10.96 7.59
N THR A 108 23.15 -10.09 7.25
CA THR A 108 22.93 -8.98 6.31
C THR A 108 22.62 -9.50 4.91
N LYS A 109 23.35 -10.52 4.45
CA LYS A 109 23.15 -11.16 3.16
C LYS A 109 21.75 -11.75 3.02
N LYS A 110 21.25 -12.45 4.05
CA LYS A 110 19.89 -12.99 4.07
C LYS A 110 18.82 -11.88 4.07
N ALA A 111 19.05 -10.78 4.79
CA ALA A 111 18.15 -9.63 4.77
C ALA A 111 18.09 -8.97 3.39
N GLN A 112 19.25 -8.77 2.76
CA GLN A 112 19.39 -8.24 1.41
C GLN A 112 18.74 -9.15 0.36
N GLN A 113 18.94 -10.47 0.45
CA GLN A 113 18.33 -11.44 -0.45
C GLN A 113 16.79 -11.38 -0.42
N LYS A 114 16.19 -11.16 0.75
CA LYS A 114 14.73 -10.97 0.86
C LYS A 114 14.24 -9.72 0.13
N ILE A 115 15.01 -8.63 0.16
CA ILE A 115 14.68 -7.42 -0.60
C ILE A 115 14.71 -7.69 -2.10
N VAL A 116 15.73 -8.41 -2.58
CA VAL A 116 15.82 -8.83 -4.00
C VAL A 116 14.65 -9.73 -4.40
N GLN A 117 14.24 -10.66 -3.54
CA GLN A 117 13.08 -11.52 -3.78
C GLN A 117 11.81 -10.69 -3.91
N SER A 118 11.59 -9.71 -3.02
CA SER A 118 10.47 -8.77 -3.13
C SER A 118 10.48 -8.04 -4.48
N LEU A 119 11.61 -7.41 -4.84
CA LEU A 119 11.77 -6.73 -6.13
C LEU A 119 11.51 -7.64 -7.33
N THR A 120 11.87 -8.92 -7.23
CA THR A 120 11.65 -9.89 -8.31
C THR A 120 10.16 -10.18 -8.48
N ILE A 121 9.43 -10.38 -7.37
CA ILE A 121 7.98 -10.57 -7.42
C ILE A 121 7.31 -9.32 -7.99
N GLN A 122 7.72 -8.13 -7.53
CA GLN A 122 7.19 -6.85 -8.01
C GLN A 122 7.49 -6.60 -9.49
N ALA A 123 8.63 -7.06 -9.98
CA ALA A 123 8.98 -6.95 -11.40
C ALA A 123 8.20 -7.92 -12.30
N ILE A 124 7.63 -9.00 -11.74
CA ILE A 124 6.80 -9.96 -12.47
C ILE A 124 5.32 -9.56 -12.43
N LEU A 125 4.88 -8.94 -11.33
CA LEU A 125 3.47 -8.71 -11.03
C LEU A 125 2.73 -7.96 -12.16
N PRO A 126 3.27 -6.86 -12.73
CA PRO A 126 2.56 -6.15 -13.78
C PRO A 126 2.72 -6.76 -15.19
N LEU A 127 3.39 -7.91 -15.36
CA LEU A 127 3.32 -8.67 -16.62
C LEU A 127 1.89 -9.13 -16.90
N PHE A 128 1.13 -9.44 -15.85
CA PHE A 128 -0.26 -9.84 -15.97
C PHE A 128 -1.15 -8.74 -16.62
N PRO A 129 -1.23 -7.51 -16.07
CA PRO A 129 -1.96 -6.42 -16.72
C PRO A 129 -1.36 -6.01 -18.07
N MET A 130 -0.06 -6.19 -18.32
CA MET A 130 0.51 -5.97 -19.66
C MET A 130 -0.03 -6.96 -20.69
N CYS A 131 -0.16 -8.25 -20.33
CA CYS A 131 -0.79 -9.25 -21.21
C CYS A 131 -2.26 -8.91 -21.50
N MET A 132 -3.00 -8.48 -20.47
CA MET A 132 -4.41 -8.10 -20.62
C MET A 132 -4.58 -6.77 -21.40
N ALA A 133 -3.70 -5.79 -21.21
CA ALA A 133 -3.69 -4.59 -22.03
C ALA A 133 -3.31 -4.91 -23.48
N GLY A 134 -2.33 -5.79 -23.69
CA GLY A 134 -1.86 -6.19 -25.02
C GLY A 134 -2.97 -6.83 -25.85
N GLY A 135 -3.73 -7.78 -25.28
CA GLY A 135 -4.87 -8.37 -25.98
C GLY A 135 -6.00 -7.38 -26.26
N TYR A 136 -6.18 -6.36 -25.42
CA TYR A 136 -7.18 -5.32 -25.62
C TYR A 136 -6.79 -4.43 -26.81
N ASN A 137 -5.53 -4.00 -26.86
CA ASN A 137 -4.99 -3.27 -28.00
C ASN A 137 -5.06 -4.10 -29.28
N TYR A 138 -4.72 -5.39 -29.21
CA TYR A 138 -4.82 -6.32 -30.34
C TYR A 138 -6.25 -6.39 -30.91
N LYS A 139 -7.28 -6.40 -30.05
CA LYS A 139 -8.68 -6.30 -30.45
C LYS A 139 -8.99 -4.97 -31.16
N GLN A 140 -8.47 -3.85 -30.66
CA GLN A 140 -8.71 -2.52 -31.25
C GLN A 140 -8.12 -2.38 -32.66
N PHE A 141 -7.06 -3.10 -33.00
CA PHE A 141 -6.51 -3.17 -34.37
C PHE A 141 -7.34 -4.04 -35.34
N LYS A 142 -8.57 -4.44 -34.96
CA LYS A 142 -9.55 -5.15 -35.82
C LYS A 142 -9.06 -6.48 -36.41
N LEU A 143 -8.29 -7.26 -35.66
CA LEU A 143 -7.90 -8.61 -36.09
C LEU A 143 -9.06 -9.61 -35.91
N PRO A 144 -9.37 -10.46 -36.92
CA PRO A 144 -10.65 -11.16 -37.06
C PRO A 144 -10.97 -12.21 -36.00
N TYR A 145 -10.04 -12.55 -35.10
CA TYR A 145 -10.17 -13.66 -34.16
C TYR A 145 -10.68 -13.27 -32.75
N TYR A 146 -10.86 -11.98 -32.45
CA TYR A 146 -11.05 -11.50 -31.07
C TYR A 146 -12.50 -11.18 -30.64
N GLU A 147 -13.50 -11.48 -31.48
CA GLU A 147 -14.92 -11.29 -31.12
C GLU A 147 -15.39 -12.23 -29.98
N TYR A 148 -14.64 -13.28 -29.65
CA TYR A 148 -15.04 -14.33 -28.72
C TYR A 148 -14.86 -14.02 -27.22
N PHE A 149 -14.17 -12.92 -26.85
CA PHE A 149 -13.92 -12.58 -25.45
C PHE A 149 -14.60 -11.27 -25.03
N PRO A 150 -15.90 -11.31 -24.67
CA PRO A 150 -16.67 -10.10 -24.34
C PRO A 150 -16.26 -9.43 -23.02
N TYR A 151 -15.45 -10.09 -22.19
CA TYR A 151 -15.02 -9.61 -20.87
C TYR A 151 -13.59 -9.06 -20.82
N PHE A 152 -12.88 -9.05 -21.95
CA PHE A 152 -11.44 -8.80 -21.95
C PHE A 152 -11.08 -7.37 -21.49
N GLU A 153 -11.94 -6.40 -21.79
CA GLU A 153 -11.77 -5.00 -21.40
C GLU A 153 -11.91 -4.81 -19.89
N GLU A 154 -12.93 -5.41 -19.28
CA GLU A 154 -13.14 -5.39 -17.84
C GLU A 154 -12.01 -6.07 -17.11
N TRP A 155 -11.57 -7.24 -17.60
CA TRP A 155 -10.46 -7.95 -16.99
C TRP A 155 -9.14 -7.20 -17.15
N ALA A 156 -8.92 -6.47 -18.25
CA ALA A 156 -7.76 -5.61 -18.41
C ALA A 156 -7.76 -4.50 -17.36
N MET A 157 -8.86 -3.76 -17.22
CA MET A 157 -8.98 -2.71 -16.22
C MET A 157 -8.85 -3.25 -14.79
N LEU A 158 -9.58 -4.32 -14.47
CA LEU A 158 -9.56 -4.96 -13.16
C LEU A 158 -8.16 -5.49 -12.81
N SER A 159 -7.42 -6.05 -13.78
CA SER A 159 -6.07 -6.56 -13.54
C SER A 159 -5.09 -5.46 -13.12
N VAL A 160 -5.21 -4.26 -13.69
CA VAL A 160 -4.37 -3.10 -13.33
C VAL A 160 -4.65 -2.71 -11.88
N THR A 161 -5.92 -2.57 -11.51
CA THR A 161 -6.31 -2.19 -10.15
C THR A 161 -5.91 -3.24 -9.11
N ILE A 162 -6.12 -4.53 -9.39
CA ILE A 162 -5.73 -5.62 -8.48
C ILE A 162 -4.22 -5.60 -8.25
N VAL A 163 -3.42 -5.47 -9.30
CA VAL A 163 -1.96 -5.41 -9.20
C VAL A 163 -1.52 -4.19 -8.37
N SER A 164 -2.14 -3.04 -8.59
CA SER A 164 -1.89 -1.82 -7.83
C SER A 164 -2.21 -1.94 -6.33
N ALA A 165 -3.19 -2.78 -5.96
CA ALA A 165 -3.48 -3.07 -4.56
C ALA A 165 -2.53 -4.11 -3.94
N ILE A 166 -2.14 -5.12 -4.72
CA ILE A 166 -1.27 -6.23 -4.25
C ILE A 166 0.17 -5.75 -4.05
N ASN A 167 0.70 -4.89 -4.91
CA ASN A 167 2.09 -4.48 -4.86
C ASN A 167 2.52 -3.79 -3.54
N PRO A 168 1.78 -2.80 -3.00
CA PRO A 168 2.14 -2.20 -1.71
C PRO A 168 2.00 -3.22 -0.58
N LEU A 169 1.01 -4.12 -0.62
CA LEU A 169 0.89 -5.23 0.33
C LEU A 169 2.13 -6.14 0.31
N LEU A 170 2.56 -6.60 -0.86
CA LEU A 170 3.75 -7.42 -1.02
C LEU A 170 4.98 -6.70 -0.46
N THR A 171 5.13 -5.41 -0.77
CA THR A 171 6.21 -4.59 -0.20
C THR A 171 6.17 -4.67 1.32
N MET A 172 5.02 -4.35 1.92
CA MET A 172 4.82 -4.33 3.37
C MET A 172 5.06 -5.69 4.04
N PHE A 173 4.73 -6.80 3.38
CA PHE A 173 4.93 -8.15 3.92
C PHE A 173 6.37 -8.66 3.79
N TYR A 174 7.01 -8.43 2.65
CA TYR A 174 8.33 -9.00 2.36
C TYR A 174 9.49 -8.16 2.91
N THR A 175 9.29 -6.84 3.07
CA THR A 175 10.35 -5.97 3.58
C THR A 175 10.25 -5.77 5.09
N MET A 176 11.19 -6.41 5.81
CA MET A 176 11.25 -6.35 7.28
C MET A 176 11.10 -4.95 7.90
N PRO A 177 11.79 -3.89 7.45
CA PRO A 177 11.70 -2.59 8.12
C PRO A 177 10.28 -2.01 8.03
N TYR A 178 9.60 -2.19 6.90
CA TYR A 178 8.24 -1.71 6.69
C TYR A 178 7.24 -2.55 7.49
N ARG A 179 7.39 -3.87 7.47
CA ARG A 179 6.58 -4.79 8.29
C ARG A 179 6.63 -4.44 9.77
N ASN A 180 7.83 -4.23 10.30
CA ASN A 180 8.04 -3.88 11.69
C ASN A 180 7.43 -2.51 12.03
N ALA A 181 7.53 -1.54 11.10
CA ALA A 181 6.90 -0.23 11.26
C ALA A 181 5.37 -0.33 11.34
N ILE A 182 4.75 -1.16 10.49
CA ILE A 182 3.30 -1.38 10.47
C ILE A 182 2.83 -2.10 11.72
N ILE A 183 3.52 -3.16 12.15
CA ILE A 183 3.19 -3.86 13.40
C ILE A 183 3.27 -2.89 14.58
N LYS A 184 4.29 -2.01 14.61
CA LYS A 184 4.42 -0.98 15.65
C LYS A 184 3.26 0.02 15.59
N MET A 185 2.90 0.49 14.39
CA MET A 185 1.78 1.40 14.18
C MET A 185 0.45 0.78 14.62
N GLY A 186 0.18 -0.46 14.23
CA GLY A 186 -1.01 -1.21 14.65
C GLY A 186 -1.08 -1.37 16.17
N ARG A 187 0.03 -1.71 16.83
CA ARG A 187 0.09 -1.75 18.30
C ARG A 187 -0.19 -0.39 18.95
N SER A 188 0.28 0.71 18.36
CA SER A 188 -0.03 2.07 18.86
C SER A 188 -1.51 2.42 18.70
N ILE A 189 -2.14 2.08 17.57
CA ILE A 189 -3.57 2.31 17.34
C ILE A 189 -4.39 1.51 18.36
N VAL A 190 -4.09 0.22 18.55
CA VAL A 190 -4.77 -0.63 19.54
C VAL A 190 -4.64 -0.05 20.95
N LYS A 191 -3.46 0.48 21.33
CA LYS A 191 -3.28 1.17 22.61
C LYS A 191 -4.14 2.42 22.74
N ILE A 192 -4.26 3.22 21.69
CA ILE A 192 -5.12 4.43 21.68
C ILE A 192 -6.60 4.05 21.81
N CYS A 193 -7.06 3.04 21.08
CA CYS A 193 -8.43 2.53 21.18
C CYS A 193 -8.71 1.97 22.58
N LYS A 194 -7.75 1.26 23.18
CA LYS A 194 -7.88 0.71 24.55
C LYS A 194 -7.82 1.77 25.65
N LYS A 195 -7.21 2.94 25.40
CA LYS A 195 -7.13 4.05 26.36
C LYS A 195 -8.38 4.95 26.36
N ARG A 196 -9.38 4.61 25.55
CA ARG A 196 -10.67 5.33 25.46
C ARG A 196 -11.84 4.68 26.24
N PRO A 197 -11.68 4.19 27.49
CA PRO A 197 -12.83 4.03 28.39
C PRO A 197 -12.70 4.90 29.65
N GLU A 198 -13.86 5.29 30.20
CA GLU A 198 -14.09 5.97 31.48
C GLU A 198 -13.71 7.45 31.61
N LYS A 199 -14.43 8.32 30.89
CA LYS A 199 -14.64 9.69 31.42
C LYS A 199 -16.02 10.26 31.10
N TYR A 200 -17.05 9.40 31.03
CA TYR A 200 -18.42 9.82 30.72
C TYR A 200 -19.51 8.99 31.41
N GLU A 201 -19.23 8.48 32.60
CA GLU A 201 -20.21 8.13 33.64
C GLU A 201 -19.42 8.49 34.92
N ASP A 202 -19.64 9.63 35.56
CA ASP A 202 -20.83 9.91 36.34
C ASP A 202 -21.38 11.31 36.08
N GLY A 203 -22.58 11.37 35.51
CA GLY A 203 -23.50 12.45 35.81
C GLY A 203 -23.94 12.32 37.27
N GLU A 204 -23.10 12.77 38.19
CA GLU A 204 -23.47 13.05 39.57
C GLU A 204 -24.58 14.12 39.53
N LYS A 205 -25.83 13.69 39.75
CA LYS A 205 -26.93 14.61 40.02
C LYS A 205 -26.55 15.42 41.28
N PRO A 206 -26.69 16.76 41.28
CA PRO A 206 -26.43 17.54 42.47
C PRO A 206 -27.45 17.17 43.56
N THR A 207 -26.97 16.54 44.64
CA THR A 207 -27.71 16.38 45.89
C THR A 207 -27.69 17.72 46.64
N PRO A 208 -28.85 18.32 46.96
CA PRO A 208 -28.89 19.52 47.78
C PRO A 208 -28.83 19.15 49.27
N GLY A 209 -27.80 19.65 49.96
CA GLY A 209 -27.86 19.91 51.41
C GLY A 209 -27.02 18.99 52.30
N SER A 210 -25.93 19.55 52.84
CA SER A 210 -25.42 19.40 54.22
C SER A 210 -23.96 19.90 54.24
N SER A 211 -23.66 21.17 54.49
CA SER A 211 -23.61 21.82 55.82
C SER A 211 -22.62 21.16 56.80
N VAL A 212 -21.50 21.88 57.03
CA VAL A 212 -20.64 21.90 58.26
C VAL A 212 -19.66 20.72 58.43
N ALA A 213 -18.37 20.85 58.78
CA ALA A 213 -17.35 21.90 58.94
C ALA A 213 -15.99 21.16 59.18
N PRO A 214 -15.00 21.69 59.94
CA PRO A 214 -13.80 22.37 59.44
C PRO A 214 -12.46 21.60 59.62
N ALA A 215 -11.48 22.07 58.85
CA ALA A 215 -10.03 22.12 59.06
C ALA A 215 -9.35 21.16 60.07
N THR A 216 -8.36 20.41 59.57
CA THR A 216 -7.10 20.18 60.29
C THR A 216 -5.92 20.13 59.31
N SER A 217 -4.99 21.04 59.57
CA SER A 217 -3.67 21.16 58.97
C SER A 217 -2.71 20.11 59.51
N GLY A 218 -1.88 19.52 58.66
CA GLY A 218 -0.72 18.74 59.06
C GLY A 218 0.28 18.58 57.91
N PRO A 219 1.54 19.02 58.05
CA PRO A 219 2.58 18.88 57.03
C PRO A 219 3.42 17.62 57.28
N THR A 220 3.78 16.89 56.23
CA THR A 220 4.94 15.97 56.11
C THR A 220 4.90 15.39 54.69
N SER A 221 5.97 15.01 54.01
CA SER A 221 7.41 15.17 54.14
C SER A 221 7.97 14.73 52.79
N TYR A 222 9.07 15.34 52.39
CA TYR A 222 9.93 15.01 51.26
C TYR A 222 10.19 13.50 51.11
N GLY A 223 10.23 13.02 49.86
CA GLY A 223 10.56 11.65 49.50
C GLY A 223 11.16 11.57 48.10
N ASP A 224 12.40 12.03 48.00
CA ASP A 224 13.32 11.87 46.89
C ASP A 224 13.55 10.38 46.58
N LYS A 225 13.41 9.98 45.30
CA LYS A 225 13.83 8.66 44.81
C LYS A 225 14.42 8.78 43.42
N THR A 226 15.72 9.05 43.40
CA THR A 226 16.66 8.53 42.40
C THR A 226 16.51 7.01 42.24
N PHE A 227 16.30 6.53 41.02
CA PHE A 227 16.64 5.16 40.63
C PHE A 227 17.32 5.17 39.26
N TYR A 228 18.39 4.38 39.22
CA TYR A 228 19.42 4.18 38.21
C TYR A 228 18.92 3.84 36.80
#